data_AF-A0A7J6GN92-F1
#
_entry.id   AF-A0A7J6GN92-F1
#
_cell.length_a   1.000
_cell.length_b   1.000
_cell.length_c   1.000
_cell.angle_alpha   90.00
_cell.angle_beta   90.00
_cell.angle_gamma   90.00
#
_symmetry.space_group_name_H-M   'P 1'
#
loop_
_entity.id
_entity.type
_entity.pdbx_description
1 polymer ?
#
loop_
_entity_poly.entity_id
_entity_poly.type
_entity_poly.pdbx_seq_one_letter_code
_entity_poly.pdbx_strand_id
1 'polypeptide(L)'
;MKADDDVYIRLNPQAMSLEPLPRVDLYYSFVIPCNSQNPYSEYMSGMGYLISWDLVEWISTSNIPKLDLFGPEDKLVGKWLTNGNKAKNRISNKSAMYDYPSSNEKCSHELIPHTIVVHRLKRWDQWLHI
;
A
#
# COMPACT_ATOMS: atom_id res chain seq x y z
N MET A 1 5.22 -8.44 -0.28
CA MET A 1 5.16 -6.96 -0.34
C MET A 1 5.52 -6.54 -1.74
N LYS A 2 4.80 -5.57 -2.31
CA LYS A 2 5.20 -4.86 -3.52
C LYS A 2 5.51 -3.42 -3.13
N ALA A 3 6.52 -2.81 -3.76
CA ALA A 3 6.87 -1.40 -3.61
C ALA A 3 7.52 -0.90 -4.91
N ASP A 4 7.52 0.42 -5.11
CA ASP A 4 8.24 1.07 -6.20
C ASP A 4 9.71 1.33 -5.82
N ASP A 5 10.54 1.72 -6.78
CA ASP A 5 11.99 1.93 -6.62
C ASP A 5 12.36 3.29 -5.98
N ASP A 6 11.38 4.16 -5.79
CA ASP A 6 11.49 5.48 -5.17
C ASP A 6 10.85 5.53 -3.77
N VAL A 7 10.87 4.38 -3.10
CA VAL A 7 10.27 4.17 -1.77
C VAL A 7 11.36 3.82 -0.77
N TYR A 8 11.34 4.51 0.38
CA TYR A 8 12.08 4.11 1.56
C TYR A 8 11.16 3.40 2.54
N ILE A 9 11.61 2.24 3.05
CA ILE A 9 10.82 1.38 3.94
C ILE A 9 11.65 1.06 5.19
N ARG A 10 11.11 1.36 6.36
CA ARG A 10 11.67 0.89 7.65
C ARG A 10 11.14 -0.50 7.97
N LEU A 11 11.96 -1.51 7.71
CA LEU A 11 11.55 -2.92 7.82
C LEU A 11 11.10 -3.34 9.22
N ASN A 12 11.79 -2.91 10.29
CA ASN A 12 11.42 -3.28 11.66
C ASN A 12 10.04 -2.71 12.06
N PRO A 13 9.78 -1.39 11.94
CA PRO A 13 8.44 -0.83 12.12
C PRO A 13 7.37 -1.48 11.23
N GLN A 14 7.70 -1.77 9.96
CA GLN A 14 6.79 -2.46 9.05
C GLN A 14 6.41 -3.84 9.58
N ALA A 15 7.38 -4.65 10.01
CA ALA A 15 7.15 -5.98 10.56
C ALA A 15 6.31 -5.92 11.84
N MET A 16 6.65 -5.05 12.78
CA MET A 16 5.90 -4.86 14.03
C MET A 16 4.44 -4.45 13.78
N SER A 17 4.18 -3.59 12.79
CA SER A 17 2.81 -3.19 12.44
C SER A 17 1.94 -4.33 11.91
N LEU A 18 2.56 -5.40 11.40
CA LEU A 18 1.89 -6.58 10.84
C LEU A 18 1.67 -7.69 11.86
N GLU A 19 2.44 -7.72 12.96
CA GLU A 19 2.35 -8.77 13.99
C GLU A 19 0.93 -9.00 14.53
N PRO A 20 0.15 -7.96 14.90
CA PRO A 20 -1.19 -8.17 15.44
C PRO A 20 -2.26 -8.45 14.37
N LEU A 21 -1.90 -8.43 13.09
CA LEU A 21 -2.86 -8.46 11.99
C LEU A 21 -3.17 -9.88 11.51
N PRO A 22 -4.35 -10.11 10.91
CA PRO A 22 -4.69 -11.39 10.31
C PRO A 22 -3.67 -11.79 9.24
N ARG A 23 -3.34 -13.08 9.16
CA ARG A 23 -2.42 -13.65 8.15
C ARG A 23 -3.12 -14.12 6.89
N VAL A 24 -4.45 -14.06 6.86
CA VAL A 24 -5.33 -14.54 5.77
C VAL A 24 -6.20 -13.39 5.31
N ASP A 25 -6.41 -13.30 4.00
CA ASP A 25 -7.26 -12.30 3.36
C ASP A 25 -6.89 -10.84 3.74
N LEU A 26 -5.61 -10.59 4.02
CA LEU A 26 -5.06 -9.30 4.46
C LEU A 26 -4.67 -8.44 3.26
N TYR A 27 -5.07 -7.18 3.27
CA TYR A 27 -4.59 -6.14 2.34
C TYR A 27 -4.23 -4.87 3.12
N TYR A 28 -2.94 -4.60 3.24
CA TYR A 28 -2.38 -3.58 4.12
C TYR A 28 -1.56 -2.56 3.33
N SER A 29 -1.81 -1.25 3.50
CA SER A 29 -1.03 -0.16 2.88
C SER A 29 -1.56 1.23 3.28
N PHE A 30 -1.42 2.23 2.40
CA PHE A 30 -2.06 3.52 2.38
C PHE A 30 -3.23 3.54 1.39
N VAL A 31 -4.46 3.79 1.86
CA VAL A 31 -5.65 3.82 0.98
C VAL A 31 -5.73 5.09 0.12
N ILE A 32 -6.19 4.96 -1.12
CA ILE A 32 -6.58 6.08 -1.98
C ILE A 32 -8.13 6.10 -2.06
N PRO A 33 -8.76 7.29 -2.03
CA PRO A 33 -8.20 8.65 -2.07
C PRO A 33 -7.56 9.12 -0.77
N CYS A 34 -6.63 10.09 -0.85
CA CYS A 34 -5.80 10.50 0.29
C CYS A 34 -6.60 11.12 1.44
N ASN A 35 -7.73 11.75 1.15
CA ASN A 35 -8.67 12.31 2.11
C ASN A 35 -9.59 11.27 2.80
N SER A 36 -9.52 9.98 2.44
CA SER A 36 -10.32 8.93 3.07
C SER A 36 -9.47 8.08 4.02
N GLN A 37 -9.93 7.83 5.25
CA GLN A 37 -9.32 6.81 6.11
C GLN A 37 -9.96 5.42 5.94
N ASN A 38 -11.03 5.31 5.14
CA ASN A 38 -11.73 4.06 4.94
C ASN A 38 -10.91 3.10 4.06
N PRO A 39 -10.41 1.97 4.58
CA PRO A 39 -9.56 1.05 3.82
C PRO A 39 -10.32 0.29 2.70
N TYR A 40 -11.65 0.44 2.64
CA TYR A 40 -12.52 -0.13 1.60
C TYR A 40 -12.93 0.87 0.53
N SER A 41 -12.37 2.10 0.51
CA SER A 41 -12.74 3.13 -0.47
C SER A 41 -12.47 2.73 -1.92
N GLU A 42 -11.21 2.68 -2.35
CA GLU A 42 -10.89 2.27 -3.72
C GLU A 42 -9.81 1.19 -3.73
N TYR A 43 -8.55 1.60 -3.58
CA TYR A 43 -7.37 0.74 -3.68
C TYR A 43 -6.26 1.24 -2.75
N MET A 44 -5.25 0.40 -2.55
CA MET A 44 -4.05 0.78 -1.83
C MET A 44 -3.02 1.36 -2.78
N SER A 45 -2.38 2.47 -2.42
CA SER A 45 -1.43 3.19 -3.26
C SER A 45 -0.23 2.35 -3.71
N GLY A 46 0.25 2.63 -4.93
CA GLY A 46 1.50 2.12 -5.48
C GLY A 46 2.76 2.35 -4.63
N MET A 47 2.71 3.25 -3.63
CA MET A 47 3.80 3.48 -2.65
C MET A 47 4.30 2.21 -1.95
N GLY A 48 3.45 1.19 -1.93
CA GLY A 48 3.81 -0.14 -1.49
C GLY A 48 2.69 -0.72 -0.65
N TYR A 49 2.34 -1.96 -0.94
CA TYR A 49 1.29 -2.67 -0.24
C TYR A 49 1.69 -4.11 0.07
N LEU A 50 1.04 -4.68 1.08
CA LEU A 50 1.17 -6.07 1.45
C LEU A 50 -0.18 -6.76 1.28
N ILE A 51 -0.12 -7.94 0.69
CA ILE A 51 -1.24 -8.88 0.66
C ILE A 51 -0.79 -10.21 1.27
N SER A 52 -1.72 -10.92 1.92
CA SER A 52 -1.46 -12.27 2.42
C SER A 52 -1.27 -13.26 1.27
N TRP A 53 -0.62 -14.39 1.58
CA TRP A 53 -0.26 -15.38 0.56
C TRP A 53 -1.47 -16.02 -0.13
N ASP A 54 -2.55 -16.26 0.60
CA ASP A 54 -3.80 -16.79 0.02
C ASP A 54 -4.41 -15.86 -1.05
N LEU A 55 -4.21 -14.54 -0.91
CA LEU A 55 -4.59 -13.58 -1.95
C LEU A 55 -3.69 -13.67 -3.17
N VAL A 56 -2.39 -13.89 -2.98
CA VAL A 56 -1.44 -14.12 -4.08
C VAL A 56 -1.82 -15.37 -4.87
N GLU A 57 -2.12 -16.47 -4.17
CA GLU A 57 -2.57 -17.72 -4.79
C GLU A 57 -3.89 -17.52 -5.55
N TRP A 58 -4.85 -16.81 -4.95
CA TRP A 58 -6.10 -16.48 -5.61
C TRP A 58 -5.87 -15.63 -6.87
N ILE A 59 -5.00 -14.61 -6.82
CA ILE A 59 -4.68 -13.78 -7.99
C ILE A 59 -4.10 -14.63 -9.12
N SER A 60 -3.23 -15.59 -8.79
CA SER A 60 -2.56 -16.44 -9.78
C SER A 60 -3.48 -17.43 -10.50
N THR A 61 -4.61 -17.80 -9.89
CA THR A 61 -5.51 -18.86 -10.37
C THR A 61 -6.88 -18.35 -10.82
N SER A 62 -7.30 -17.17 -10.34
CA SER A 62 -8.61 -16.59 -10.64
C SER A 62 -8.71 -16.06 -12.07
N ASN A 63 -9.88 -16.22 -12.68
CA ASN A 63 -10.19 -15.60 -13.97
C ASN A 63 -10.36 -14.08 -13.87
N ILE A 64 -10.64 -13.52 -12.68
CA ILE A 64 -10.88 -12.08 -12.51
C ILE A 64 -9.64 -11.26 -12.89
N PRO A 65 -8.45 -11.47 -12.29
CA PRO A 65 -7.23 -10.79 -12.73
C PRO A 65 -6.83 -11.14 -14.16
N LYS A 66 -6.98 -12.43 -14.54
CA LYS A 66 -6.58 -12.94 -15.86
C LYS A 66 -7.29 -12.24 -17.02
N LEU A 67 -8.53 -11.77 -16.82
CA LEU A 67 -9.35 -11.10 -17.83
C LEU A 67 -9.25 -9.56 -17.77
N ASP A 68 -8.50 -8.99 -16.82
CA ASP A 68 -8.49 -7.54 -16.54
C ASP A 68 -7.07 -7.04 -16.24
N LEU A 69 -6.20 -7.06 -17.26
CA LEU A 69 -4.75 -6.84 -17.11
C LEU A 69 -4.25 -5.42 -17.43
N PHE A 70 -5.11 -4.55 -17.94
CA PHE A 70 -4.69 -3.23 -18.47
C PHE A 70 -5.11 -2.09 -17.53
N GLY A 71 -4.11 -1.35 -17.03
CA GLY A 71 -4.30 -0.20 -16.16
C GLY A 71 -3.17 -0.06 -15.13
N PRO A 72 -3.23 0.96 -14.26
CA PRO A 72 -2.33 1.06 -13.11
C PRO A 72 -2.48 -0.16 -12.21
N GLU A 73 -1.35 -0.79 -11.90
CA GLU A 73 -1.25 -2.04 -11.16
C GLU A 73 -2.00 -1.99 -9.81
N ASP A 74 -1.78 -0.92 -9.05
CA ASP A 74 -2.38 -0.71 -7.73
C ASP A 74 -3.92 -0.61 -7.78
N LYS A 75 -4.45 0.12 -8.77
CA LYS A 75 -5.89 0.19 -9.07
C LYS A 75 -6.46 -1.17 -9.47
N LEU A 76 -5.74 -1.91 -10.31
CA LEU A 76 -6.15 -3.23 -10.77
C LEU A 76 -6.24 -4.20 -9.58
N VAL A 77 -5.24 -4.24 -8.72
CA VAL A 77 -5.26 -5.10 -7.52
C VAL A 77 -6.46 -4.77 -6.62
N GLY A 78 -6.70 -3.49 -6.32
CA GLY A 78 -7.87 -3.07 -5.55
C GLY A 78 -9.20 -3.49 -6.20
N LYS A 79 -9.32 -3.31 -7.52
CA LYS A 79 -10.50 -3.70 -8.32
C LYS A 79 -10.70 -5.21 -8.32
N TRP A 80 -9.65 -6.00 -8.57
CA TRP A 80 -9.73 -7.46 -8.58
C TRP A 80 -10.19 -8.00 -7.23
N LEU A 81 -9.60 -7.52 -6.12
CA LEU A 81 -9.96 -7.96 -4.78
C LEU A 81 -11.40 -7.61 -4.44
N THR A 82 -11.88 -6.42 -4.83
CA THR A 82 -13.28 -6.03 -4.66
C THR A 82 -14.22 -6.94 -5.47
N ASN A 83 -13.94 -7.14 -6.76
CA ASN A 83 -14.76 -7.97 -7.65
C ASN A 83 -14.75 -9.45 -7.26
N GLY A 84 -13.62 -9.94 -6.73
CA GLY A 84 -13.46 -11.30 -6.23
C GLY A 84 -14.05 -11.53 -4.84
N ASN A 85 -14.63 -10.50 -4.22
CA ASN A 85 -15.10 -10.54 -2.84
C ASN A 85 -14.00 -10.98 -1.86
N LYS A 86 -12.76 -10.54 -2.11
CA LYS A 86 -11.54 -10.85 -1.36
C LYS A 86 -11.05 -9.65 -0.56
N ALA A 87 -9.99 -9.88 0.21
CA ALA A 87 -9.36 -8.91 1.10
C ALA A 87 -10.38 -8.32 2.08
N LYS A 88 -11.01 -9.17 2.89
CA LYS A 88 -11.90 -8.78 3.99
C LYS A 88 -11.17 -8.17 5.17
N ASN A 89 -9.86 -8.33 5.25
CA ASN A 89 -9.03 -7.66 6.25
C ASN A 89 -8.25 -6.51 5.57
N ARG A 90 -8.95 -5.42 5.21
CA ARG A 90 -8.28 -4.22 4.68
C ARG A 90 -7.87 -3.28 5.80
N ILE A 91 -6.59 -2.92 5.81
CA ILE A 91 -6.01 -2.09 6.86
C ILE A 91 -5.20 -0.98 6.21
N SER A 92 -5.52 0.26 6.57
CA SER A 92 -4.77 1.43 6.08
C SER A 92 -3.92 2.02 7.19
N ASN A 93 -2.62 2.16 6.98
CA ASN A 93 -1.69 2.80 7.93
C ASN A 93 -1.22 4.17 7.42
N LYS A 94 -2.17 5.09 7.23
CA LYS A 94 -1.91 6.41 6.62
C LYS A 94 -1.05 7.34 7.46
N SER A 95 -0.96 7.10 8.76
CA SER A 95 -0.16 7.91 9.67
C SER A 95 1.33 7.58 9.59
N ALA A 96 1.69 6.39 9.13
CA ALA A 96 3.08 5.93 9.06
C ALA A 96 3.57 5.65 7.64
N MET A 97 2.67 5.68 6.65
CA MET A 97 2.98 5.53 5.22
C MET A 97 2.51 6.79 4.50
N TYR A 98 3.36 7.48 3.76
CA TYR A 98 2.99 8.74 3.11
C TYR A 98 4.00 9.15 2.01
N ASP A 99 3.59 10.11 1.18
CA ASP A 99 4.47 10.72 0.19
C ASP A 99 5.47 11.68 0.88
N TYR A 100 6.70 11.83 0.36
CA TYR A 100 7.71 12.76 0.89
C TYR A 100 7.14 14.19 1.02
N PRO A 101 7.46 14.94 2.08
CA PRO A 101 6.97 16.31 2.25
C PRO A 101 7.19 17.15 0.99
N SER A 102 6.21 17.97 0.59
CA SER A 102 6.19 18.81 -0.64
C SER A 102 6.04 18.08 -1.99
N SER A 103 5.98 16.74 -2.02
CA SER A 103 5.73 16.01 -3.27
C SER A 103 4.24 15.87 -3.63
N ASN A 104 3.35 15.94 -2.63
CA ASN A 104 1.90 15.84 -2.80
C ASN A 104 1.15 16.24 -1.52
N GLU A 105 0.70 17.50 -1.43
CA GLU A 105 0.10 18.06 -0.21
C GLU A 105 -1.04 17.22 0.40
N LYS A 106 -1.77 16.45 -0.43
CA LYS A 106 -2.92 15.65 0.05
C LYS A 106 -2.53 14.32 0.66
N CYS A 107 -1.36 13.79 0.31
CA CYS A 107 -0.91 12.43 0.67
C CYS A 107 0.44 12.44 1.40
N SER A 108 0.97 13.63 1.69
CA SER A 108 2.20 13.86 2.43
C SER A 108 1.91 14.58 3.75
N HIS A 109 2.74 14.35 4.75
CA HIS A 109 2.90 15.19 5.93
C HIS A 109 4.39 15.23 6.31
N GLU A 110 4.75 15.93 7.39
CA GLU A 110 6.12 16.01 7.88
C GLU A 110 6.72 14.63 8.19
N LEU A 111 8.05 14.52 8.10
CA LEU A 111 8.76 13.30 8.49
C LEU A 111 8.65 13.08 10.00
N ILE A 112 8.17 11.91 10.42
CA ILE A 112 7.99 11.57 11.83
C ILE A 112 8.86 10.38 12.28
N PRO A 113 9.17 10.24 13.58
CA PRO A 113 9.98 9.12 14.08
C PRO A 113 9.37 7.73 13.80
N HIS A 114 8.05 7.63 13.77
CA HIS A 114 7.29 6.37 13.64
C HIS A 114 7.02 5.96 12.18
N THR A 115 7.71 6.59 11.23
CA THR A 115 7.54 6.33 9.80
C THR A 115 7.86 4.89 9.45
N ILE A 116 7.01 4.30 8.61
CA ILE A 116 7.19 2.98 8.03
C ILE A 116 7.55 3.10 6.56
N VAL A 117 6.82 3.92 5.79
CA VAL A 117 7.04 4.11 4.35
C VAL A 117 7.07 5.59 3.99
N VAL A 118 8.08 5.99 3.22
CA VAL A 118 8.11 7.28 2.51
C VAL A 118 8.27 7.03 1.02
N HIS A 119 7.36 7.55 0.21
CA HIS A 119 7.32 7.36 -1.24
C HIS A 119 7.58 8.67 -1.98
N ARG A 120 7.85 8.58 -3.29
CA ARG A 120 8.24 9.70 -4.15
C ARG A 120 9.59 10.34 -3.79
N LEU A 121 10.55 9.53 -3.38
CA LEU A 121 11.93 9.96 -3.18
C LEU A 121 12.66 10.09 -4.53
N LYS A 122 12.26 11.12 -5.30
CA LYS A 122 12.71 11.35 -6.67
C LYS A 122 14.08 12.04 -6.78
N ARG A 123 14.61 12.59 -5.68
CA ARG A 123 15.89 13.31 -5.68
C ARG A 123 16.83 12.81 -4.59
N TRP A 124 18.14 12.81 -4.89
CA TRP A 124 19.19 12.35 -3.97
C TRP A 124 19.20 13.07 -2.62
N ASP A 125 18.90 14.38 -2.58
CA ASP A 125 18.83 15.14 -1.33
C ASP A 125 17.74 14.61 -0.40
N GLN A 126 16.64 14.10 -0.93
CA GLN A 126 15.53 13.59 -0.11
C GLN A 126 15.94 12.33 0.65
N TRP A 127 16.75 11.46 0.04
CA TRP A 127 17.24 10.23 0.68
C TRP A 127 18.16 10.50 1.87
N LEU A 128 18.85 11.64 1.90
CA LEU A 128 19.74 12.01 3.00
C LEU A 128 18.99 12.49 4.26
N HIS A 129 17.70 12.80 4.13
CA HIS A 129 16.88 13.38 5.20
C HIS A 129 15.89 12.39 5.84
N ILE A 130 15.97 11.11 5.45
CA ILE A 130 14.99 10.05 5.76
C ILE A 130 15.52 9.03 6.77
#